data_AF-A0A2W7J8Q0-F1
#
_entry.id   AF-A0A2W7J8Q0-F1
#
_cell.length_a   1.000
_cell.length_b   1.000
_cell.length_c   1.000
_cell.angle_alpha   90.00
_cell.angle_beta   90.00
_cell.angle_gamma   90.00
#
_symmetry.space_group_name_H-M   'P 1'
#
loop_
_entity.id
_entity.type
_entity.pdbx_description
1 polymer ?
#
loop_
_entity_poly.entity_id
_entity_poly.type
_entity_poly.pdbx_seq_one_letter_code
_entity_poly.pdbx_strand_id
1 'polypeptide(L)'
;MQTDQTKLLALALIEIRTLLAEYLGNDVDAPMSVRVAAHMAYALHNETEAACSNADFRIDYAIQKIAAIDQILRSKDGAALLSRFTPKRKSFRKTLPPNDYFWP
;
A
#
# COMPACT_ATOMS: atom_id res chain seq x y z
N MET A 1 -0.35 -17.21 -5.71
CA MET A 1 0.47 -17.32 -6.95
C MET A 1 0.61 -15.92 -7.50
N GLN A 2 1.84 -15.44 -7.69
CA GLN A 2 2.09 -14.22 -8.45
C GLN A 2 1.95 -14.52 -9.93
N THR A 3 1.25 -13.66 -10.66
CA THR A 3 1.17 -13.74 -12.11
C THR A 3 2.29 -12.92 -12.74
N ASP A 4 2.63 -13.20 -14.00
CA ASP A 4 3.58 -12.37 -14.75
C ASP A 4 3.12 -10.91 -14.84
N GLN A 5 1.81 -10.68 -14.83
CA GLN A 5 1.23 -9.34 -14.75
C GLN A 5 1.57 -8.63 -13.43
N THR A 6 1.42 -9.32 -12.29
CA THR A 6 1.79 -8.77 -10.97
C THR A 6 3.28 -8.44 -10.91
N LYS A 7 4.14 -9.34 -11.42
CA LYS A 7 5.59 -9.14 -11.45
C LYS A 7 5.98 -7.95 -12.34
N LEU A 8 5.40 -7.84 -13.54
CA LEU A 8 5.70 -6.72 -14.44
C LEU A 8 5.32 -5.37 -13.82
N LEU A 9 4.12 -5.26 -13.22
CA LEU A 9 3.68 -4.04 -12.55
C LEU A 9 4.57 -3.68 -11.35
N ALA A 10 5.00 -4.70 -10.60
CA ALA A 10 5.88 -4.48 -9.47
C ALA A 10 7.29 -4.04 -9.91
N LEU A 11 7.86 -4.66 -10.95
CA LEU A 11 9.13 -4.23 -11.54
C LEU A 11 9.06 -2.79 -12.06
N ALA A 12 7.97 -2.41 -12.73
CA ALA A 12 7.77 -1.04 -13.19
C ALA A 12 7.75 -0.04 -12.02
N LEU A 13 7.11 -0.38 -10.90
CA LEU A 13 7.08 0.49 -9.71
C LEU A 13 8.45 0.60 -9.02
N ILE A 14 9.26 -0.47 -9.03
CA ILE A 14 10.65 -0.44 -8.56
C ILE A 14 11.50 0.50 -9.43
N GLU A 15 11.32 0.46 -10.75
CA GLU A 15 12.03 1.34 -11.68
C GLU A 15 11.64 2.80 -11.46
N ILE A 16 10.33 3.09 -11.38
CA ILE A 16 9.82 4.44 -11.08
C ILE A 16 10.37 4.97 -9.75
N ARG A 17 10.43 4.12 -8.71
CA ARG A 17 11.04 4.47 -7.41
C ARG A 17 12.49 4.89 -7.58
N THR A 18 13.25 4.16 -8.40
CA THR A 18 14.67 4.44 -8.66
C THR A 18 14.85 5.76 -9.39
N LEU A 19 14.05 6.01 -10.43
CA LEU A 19 14.06 7.27 -11.17
C LEU A 19 13.65 8.47 -10.29
N LEU A 20 12.79 8.24 -9.30
CA LEU A 20 12.29 9.29 -8.41
C LEU A 20 13.10 9.45 -7.11
N ALA A 21 14.18 8.68 -6.92
CA ALA A 21 14.88 8.61 -5.63
C ALA A 21 15.43 9.96 -5.15
N GLU A 22 15.85 10.83 -6.07
CA GLU A 22 16.34 12.18 -5.77
C GLU A 22 15.25 13.15 -5.26
N TYR A 23 13.97 12.80 -5.42
CA TYR A 23 12.84 13.63 -5.00
C TYR A 23 12.25 13.26 -3.63
N LEU A 24 12.95 12.39 -2.87
CA LEU A 24 12.58 12.04 -1.51
C LEU A 24 13.06 13.10 -0.51
N GLY A 25 12.19 13.43 0.46
CA GLY A 25 12.47 14.40 1.50
C GLY A 25 11.52 15.60 1.52
N ASN A 26 11.67 16.37 2.59
CA ASN A 26 10.75 17.47 2.91
C ASN A 26 11.06 18.77 2.16
N ASP A 27 12.31 18.97 1.75
CA ASP A 27 12.83 20.24 1.21
C ASP A 27 13.49 20.02 -0.16
N VAL A 28 12.78 19.32 -1.03
CA VAL A 28 13.20 19.13 -2.42
C VAL A 28 12.53 20.20 -3.28
N ASP A 29 13.33 20.94 -4.05
CA ASP A 29 12.85 21.90 -5.04
C ASP A 29 12.33 21.16 -6.29
N ALA A 30 11.10 20.66 -6.19
CA ALA A 30 10.40 19.99 -7.28
C ALA A 30 8.88 20.20 -7.16
N PRO A 31 8.12 20.08 -8.27
CA PRO A 31 6.67 20.16 -8.24
C PRO A 31 6.07 19.18 -7.24
N MET A 32 5.04 19.61 -6.50
CA MET A 32 4.39 18.78 -5.47
C MET A 32 3.96 17.41 -6.00
N SER A 33 3.46 17.34 -7.24
CA SER A 33 3.07 16.08 -7.89
C SER A 33 4.22 15.08 -8.04
N VAL A 34 5.43 15.56 -8.35
CA VAL A 34 6.64 14.73 -8.46
C VAL A 34 7.05 14.21 -7.09
N ARG A 35 7.01 15.09 -6.08
CA ARG A 35 7.32 14.72 -4.69
C ARG A 35 6.34 13.69 -4.12
N VAL A 36 5.05 13.86 -4.37
CA VAL A 36 4.00 12.89 -4.01
C VAL A 36 4.27 11.55 -4.70
N ALA A 37 4.57 11.54 -6.00
CA ALA A 37 4.89 10.32 -6.72
C ALA A 37 6.10 9.59 -6.12
N ALA A 38 7.17 10.33 -5.76
CA ALA A 38 8.36 9.78 -5.13
C ALA A 38 8.05 9.12 -3.79
N HIS A 39 7.33 9.82 -2.90
CA HIS A 39 6.94 9.30 -1.59
C HIS A 39 5.99 8.12 -1.71
N MET A 40 5.13 8.08 -2.74
CA MET A 40 4.21 6.99 -2.99
C MET A 40 4.93 5.72 -3.49
N ALA A 41 5.85 5.88 -4.45
CA ALA A 41 6.70 4.79 -4.91
C ALA A 41 7.56 4.23 -3.77
N TYR A 42 8.05 5.10 -2.89
CA TYR A 42 8.78 4.69 -1.70
C TYR A 42 7.88 4.03 -0.65
N ALA A 43 6.68 4.54 -0.38
CA ALA A 43 5.75 3.92 0.56
C ALA A 43 5.43 2.46 0.21
N LEU A 44 5.36 2.14 -1.08
CA LEU A 44 4.98 0.81 -1.59
C LEU A 44 6.17 -0.12 -1.86
N HIS A 45 7.41 0.33 -1.65
CA HIS A 45 8.61 -0.38 -2.11
C HIS A 45 8.74 -1.82 -1.58
N ASN A 46 8.57 -2.05 -0.27
CA ASN A 46 8.68 -3.38 0.35
C ASN A 46 7.60 -4.33 -0.16
N GLU A 47 6.37 -3.83 -0.29
CA GLU A 47 5.23 -4.61 -0.75
C GLU A 47 5.35 -4.92 -2.25
N THR A 48 6.00 -4.03 -3.02
CA THR A 48 6.35 -4.24 -4.42
C THR A 48 7.40 -5.33 -4.58
N GLU A 49 8.45 -5.32 -3.75
CA GLU A 49 9.47 -6.38 -3.74
C GLU A 49 8.88 -7.73 -3.32
N ALA A 50 7.95 -7.73 -2.35
CA ALA A 50 7.17 -8.91 -1.97
C ALA A 50 6.20 -9.38 -3.05
N ALA A 51 5.73 -8.50 -3.94
CA ALA A 51 4.91 -8.87 -5.09
C ALA A 51 5.74 -9.45 -6.26
N CYS A 52 7.06 -9.25 -6.26
CA CYS A 52 8.01 -9.86 -7.22
C CYS A 52 8.62 -11.17 -6.73
N SER A 53 8.76 -11.33 -5.40
CA SER A 53 9.45 -12.44 -4.74
C SER A 53 8.45 -13.29 -3.96
N ASN A 54 8.75 -14.54 -3.57
CA ASN A 54 7.85 -15.35 -2.74
C ASN A 54 7.71 -14.86 -1.27
N ALA A 55 7.85 -13.56 -1.00
CA ALA A 55 7.71 -12.96 0.32
C ALA A 55 6.25 -12.57 0.62
N ASP A 56 5.97 -12.26 1.89
CA ASP A 56 4.62 -11.96 2.36
C ASP A 56 4.24 -10.50 2.06
N PHE A 57 3.13 -10.31 1.33
CA PHE A 57 2.61 -8.99 1.00
C PHE A 57 1.75 -8.46 2.16
N ARG A 58 2.25 -7.44 2.86
CA ARG A 58 1.61 -6.86 4.04
C ARG A 58 0.73 -5.65 3.68
N ILE A 59 -0.49 -5.92 3.22
CA ILE A 59 -1.43 -4.87 2.76
C ILE A 59 -1.69 -3.78 3.81
N ASP A 60 -1.80 -4.13 5.08
CA ASP A 60 -2.07 -3.16 6.15
C ASP A 60 -0.91 -2.17 6.33
N TYR A 61 0.34 -2.63 6.12
CA TYR A 61 1.52 -1.78 6.19
C TYR A 61 1.60 -0.83 5.00
N ALA A 62 1.29 -1.30 3.79
CA ALA A 62 1.20 -0.42 2.61
C ALA A 62 0.17 0.69 2.82
N ILE A 63 -1.02 0.37 3.35
CA ILE A 63 -2.07 1.36 3.63
C ILE A 63 -1.57 2.42 4.62
N GLN A 64 -0.93 1.99 5.72
CA GLN A 64 -0.40 2.90 6.73
C GLN A 64 0.68 3.83 6.15
N LYS A 65 1.61 3.30 5.35
CA LYS A 65 2.67 4.10 4.72
C LYS A 65 2.12 5.10 3.71
N ILE A 66 1.12 4.70 2.91
CA ILE A 66 0.44 5.61 1.97
C ILE A 66 -0.24 6.75 2.74
N ALA A 67 -0.94 6.44 3.83
CA ALA A 67 -1.60 7.47 4.65
C ALA A 67 -0.60 8.45 5.30
N ALA A 68 0.62 8.00 5.61
CA ALA A 68 1.66 8.85 6.18
C ALA A 68 2.19 9.93 5.22
N ILE A 69 2.06 9.73 3.89
CA ILE A 69 2.50 10.70 2.86
C ILE A 69 1.83 12.06 3.09
N ASP A 70 0.55 12.04 3.42
CA ASP A 70 -0.24 13.25 3.65
C ASP A 70 0.28 14.08 4.83
N GLN A 71 0.89 13.43 5.83
CA GLN A 71 1.52 14.13 6.95
C GLN A 71 2.88 14.72 6.58
N ILE A 72 3.66 14.01 5.75
CA ILE A 72 4.99 14.42 5.29
C ILE A 72 4.88 15.63 4.35
N LEU A 73 3.99 15.55 3.37
CA LEU A 73 3.88 16.55 2.30
C LEU A 73 2.75 17.56 2.52
N ARG A 74 1.99 17.42 3.61
CA ARG A 74 0.77 18.21 3.89
C ARG A 74 -0.23 18.14 2.72
N SER A 75 -0.32 16.98 2.09
CA SER A 75 -1.19 16.68 0.94
C SER A 75 -2.44 15.88 1.34
N LYS A 76 -3.28 15.52 0.36
CA LYS A 76 -4.40 14.56 0.53
C LYS A 76 -4.35 13.41 -0.48
N ASP A 77 -3.24 13.28 -1.21
CA ASP A 77 -3.09 12.32 -2.30
C ASP A 77 -3.06 10.87 -1.80
N GLY A 78 -2.49 10.62 -0.61
CA GLY A 78 -2.51 9.30 0.02
C GLY A 78 -3.94 8.86 0.34
N ALA A 79 -4.71 9.70 1.01
CA ALA A 79 -6.13 9.48 1.28
C ALA A 79 -6.96 9.32 -0.01
N ALA A 80 -6.69 10.12 -1.04
CA ALA A 80 -7.38 10.04 -2.33
C ALA A 80 -7.14 8.66 -3.00
N LEU A 81 -5.91 8.17 -3.01
CA LEU A 81 -5.59 6.82 -3.50
C LEU A 81 -6.34 5.75 -2.69
N LEU A 82 -6.25 5.82 -1.36
CA LEU A 82 -6.87 4.82 -0.48
C LEU A 82 -8.40 4.81 -0.59
N SER A 83 -9.04 5.95 -0.85
CA SER A 83 -10.49 6.02 -1.05
C SER A 83 -10.96 5.24 -2.29
N ARG A 84 -10.11 5.11 -3.31
CA ARG A 84 -10.37 4.32 -4.52
C ARG A 84 -10.04 2.84 -4.32
N PHE A 85 -9.30 2.53 -3.26
CA PHE A 85 -8.95 1.17 -2.89
C PHE A 85 -9.99 0.61 -1.92
N THR A 86 -10.91 -0.22 -2.42
CA THR A 86 -11.83 -0.98 -1.57
C THR A 86 -11.24 -2.36 -1.29
N PRO A 87 -10.52 -2.58 -0.18
CA PRO A 87 -10.06 -3.92 0.14
C PRO A 87 -11.30 -4.82 0.33
N LYS A 88 -11.31 -6.00 -0.30
CA LYS A 88 -12.27 -7.04 0.06
C LYS A 88 -12.07 -7.36 1.53
N ARG A 89 -12.94 -6.82 2.42
CA ARG A 89 -12.95 -7.21 3.83
C ARG A 89 -13.11 -8.73 3.86
N LYS A 90 -12.15 -9.44 4.44
CA LYS A 90 -12.41 -10.82 4.88
C LYS A 90 -13.55 -10.72 5.89
N SER A 91 -14.74 -11.15 5.48
CA SER A 91 -15.84 -11.37 6.40
C SER A 91 -15.35 -12.46 7.36
N PHE A 92 -14.88 -12.06 8.54
CA PHE A 92 -14.89 -12.95 9.68
C PHE A 92 -16.37 -13.14 10.01
N ARG A 93 -17.00 -14.14 9.40
CA ARG A 93 -18.22 -14.72 9.95
C ARG A 93 -17.80 -15.25 11.32
N LYS A 94 -18.12 -14.53 12.40
CA LYS A 94 -18.34 -15.16 13.69
C LYS A 94 -19.51 -16.12 13.47
N THR A 95 -19.21 -17.37 13.13
CA THR A 95 -20.13 -18.46 13.43
C THR A 95 -20.15 -18.52 14.95
N LEU A 96 -21.10 -17.81 15.57
CA LEU A 96 -21.54 -18.20 16.90
C LEU A 96 -22.03 -19.65 16.77
N PRO A 97 -21.58 -20.58 17.62
CA PRO A 97 -22.18 -21.91 17.64
C PRO A 97 -23.70 -21.76 17.91
N PRO A 98 -24.54 -22.63 17.31
CA PRO A 98 -25.94 -22.71 17.69
C PRO A 98 -26.02 -22.92 19.20
N ASN A 99 -26.93 -22.17 19.82
CA ASN A 99 -27.24 -22.25 21.24
C ASN A 99 -27.94 -23.59 21.53
N ASP A 100 -27.17 -24.68 21.55
CA ASP A 100 -27.45 -25.92 22.26
C ASP A 100 -26.50 -25.86 23.47
N TYR A 101 -26.93 -25.75 24.72
CA TYR A 101 -27.87 -26.62 25.39
C TYR A 101 -28.58 -25.92 26.56
N PHE A 102 -29.82 -26.36 26.68
CA PHE A 102 -30.75 -26.26 27.79
C PHE A 102 -30.26 -27.07 29.02
N TRP A 103 -29.96 -26.37 30.15
CA TRP A 103 -30.15 -26.74 31.58
C TRP A 103 -29.46 -28.01 32.17
N PRO A 104 -29.30 -28.20 33.51
CA PRO A 104 -30.18 -27.87 34.66
C PRO A 104 -29.80 -26.64 35.50
#